data_AF-A0A6A4SZD1-F1
#
_entry.id   AF-A0A6A4SZD1-F1
#
_cell.length_a   1.000
_cell.length_b   1.000
_cell.length_c   1.000
_cell.angle_alpha   90.00
_cell.angle_beta   90.00
_cell.angle_gamma   90.00
#
_symmetry.space_group_name_H-M   'P 1'
#
loop_
_entity.id
_entity.type
_entity.pdbx_description
1 polymer ?
#
loop_
_entity_poly.entity_id
_entity_poly.type
_entity_poly.pdbx_seq_one_letter_code
_entity_poly.pdbx_strand_id
1 'polypeptide(L)'
;KSAILTTVGVLEQPLGNARLHVARLVAALLQTNAPSMCQELCNLGTMDLLLDLFFKYSWNNFLHFQVELSVAAILNHPSSEERPCPGLQNHDGTAAASNPEAQGEALETGRTVDPQASFHNALVAHLFQKCRLVQRILDAWEENDRIQAEGGTRRGNMGHLTRIANMVVQNLEKGPVQAQITDLIKELPEDCRGRWESFVDETLRETNRRNTVELVSTHNMHSSSEDDDMESPFPNDLSLQQAFSDYQIQQMTANFVDQFGFNDEEFSEHDENI
;
A
#
# COMPACT_ATOMS: atom_id res chain seq x y z
N LYS A 1 -19.36 9.02 21.71
CA LYS A 1 -19.57 7.59 22.04
C LYS A 1 -18.45 7.16 22.97
N SER A 2 -18.76 6.40 24.03
CA SER A 2 -17.76 5.94 25.02
C SER A 2 -17.01 4.69 24.52
N ALA A 3 -15.89 4.35 25.16
CA ALA A 3 -15.10 3.17 24.84
C ALA A 3 -15.89 1.87 25.07
N ILE A 4 -15.63 0.84 24.26
CA ILE A 4 -16.32 -0.46 24.30
C ILE A 4 -15.29 -1.53 24.68
N LEU A 5 -15.54 -2.31 25.73
CA LEU A 5 -14.72 -3.48 26.04
C LEU A 5 -15.08 -4.62 25.06
N THR A 6 -14.09 -5.16 24.35
CA THR A 6 -14.20 -6.31 23.45
C THR A 6 -13.37 -7.48 23.98
N THR A 7 -13.55 -8.68 23.41
CA THR A 7 -12.76 -9.87 23.74
C THR A 7 -11.26 -9.71 23.48
N VAL A 8 -10.88 -8.72 22.66
CA VAL A 8 -9.49 -8.40 22.30
C VAL A 8 -8.97 -7.11 22.96
N GLY A 9 -9.74 -6.49 23.86
CA GLY A 9 -9.34 -5.27 24.58
C GLY A 9 -10.36 -4.13 24.50
N VAL A 10 -10.00 -2.95 25.02
CA VAL A 10 -10.87 -1.76 25.01
C VAL A 10 -10.75 -1.03 23.67
N LEU A 11 -11.86 -0.95 22.94
CA LEU A 11 -12.00 -0.13 21.76
C LEU A 11 -12.30 1.32 22.17
N GLU A 12 -11.30 2.19 22.08
CA GLU A 12 -11.47 3.64 22.26
C GLU A 12 -12.45 4.24 21.25
N GLN A 13 -12.82 5.52 21.44
CA GLN A 13 -13.77 6.20 20.55
C GLN A 13 -13.40 5.99 19.07
N PRO A 14 -14.30 5.42 18.25
CA PRO A 14 -13.99 5.12 16.86
C PRO A 14 -13.60 6.40 16.13
N LEU A 15 -12.67 6.29 15.17
CA LEU A 15 -12.22 7.40 14.32
C LEU A 15 -13.41 8.18 13.74
N GLY A 16 -14.45 7.45 13.31
CA GLY A 16 -15.67 8.00 12.72
C GLY A 16 -15.54 8.27 11.22
N ASN A 17 -16.68 8.23 10.52
CA ASN A 17 -16.72 8.35 9.06
C ASN A 17 -16.18 9.71 8.56
N ALA A 18 -16.49 10.80 9.25
CA ALA A 18 -16.04 12.14 8.84
C ALA A 18 -14.51 12.24 8.80
N ARG A 19 -13.82 11.82 9.88
CA ARG A 19 -12.35 11.84 9.93
C ARG A 19 -11.73 10.90 8.89
N LEU A 20 -12.36 9.75 8.64
CA LEU A 20 -11.91 8.85 7.57
C LEU A 20 -12.06 9.48 6.17
N HIS A 21 -13.14 10.21 5.92
CA HIS A 21 -13.32 10.93 4.65
C HIS A 21 -12.34 12.08 4.49
N VAL A 22 -11.98 12.76 5.59
CA VAL A 22 -10.88 13.75 5.58
C VAL A 22 -9.56 13.07 5.22
N ALA A 23 -9.22 11.92 5.81
CA ALA A 23 -8.01 11.18 5.44
C ALA A 23 -8.00 10.75 3.96
N ARG A 24 -9.15 10.33 3.41
CA ARG A 24 -9.33 10.06 1.97
C ARG A 24 -9.08 11.28 1.11
N LEU A 25 -9.63 12.43 1.51
CA LEU A 25 -9.42 13.70 0.82
C LEU A 25 -7.94 14.07 0.81
N VAL A 26 -7.25 13.95 1.94
CA VAL A 26 -5.80 14.24 2.00
C VAL A 26 -5.01 13.34 1.07
N ALA A 27 -5.28 12.02 1.07
CA ALA A 27 -4.62 11.09 0.15
C ALA A 27 -4.88 11.45 -1.32
N ALA A 28 -6.10 11.89 -1.66
CA ALA A 28 -6.43 12.34 -3.01
C ALA A 28 -5.72 13.65 -3.38
N LEU A 29 -5.64 14.62 -2.45
CA LEU A 29 -4.93 15.88 -2.66
C LEU A 29 -3.43 15.68 -2.88
N LEU A 30 -2.80 14.75 -2.15
CA LEU A 30 -1.39 14.40 -2.35
C LEU A 30 -1.15 13.83 -3.75
N GLN A 31 -2.06 12.99 -4.26
CA GLN A 31 -1.97 12.41 -5.60
C GLN A 31 -2.11 13.44 -6.73
N THR A 32 -2.73 14.61 -6.50
CA THR A 32 -2.79 15.65 -7.53
C THR A 32 -1.44 16.30 -7.79
N ASN A 33 -0.45 16.08 -6.92
CA ASN A 33 0.89 16.67 -6.99
C ASN A 33 0.88 18.19 -7.19
N ALA A 34 -0.15 18.86 -6.64
CA ALA A 34 -0.29 20.31 -6.75
C ALA A 34 0.64 20.97 -5.71
N PRO A 35 1.69 21.71 -6.12
CA PRO A 35 2.72 22.18 -5.18
C PRO A 35 2.17 23.05 -4.04
N SER A 36 1.19 23.90 -4.33
CA SER A 36 0.54 24.76 -3.34
C SER A 36 -0.21 23.94 -2.27
N MET A 37 -0.91 22.89 -2.68
CA MET A 37 -1.65 22.01 -1.76
C MET A 37 -0.68 21.21 -0.89
N CYS A 38 0.33 20.59 -1.51
CA CYS A 38 1.33 19.81 -0.79
C CYS A 38 2.13 20.65 0.20
N GLN A 39 2.51 21.87 -0.18
CA GLN A 39 3.20 22.79 0.73
C GLN A 39 2.34 23.12 1.95
N GLU A 40 1.05 23.39 1.75
CA GLU A 40 0.15 23.70 2.85
C GLU A 40 -0.08 22.47 3.75
N LEU A 41 -0.16 21.27 3.17
CA LEU A 41 -0.24 20.02 3.94
C LEU A 41 0.99 19.79 4.82
N CYS A 42 2.20 20.14 4.35
CA CYS A 42 3.43 20.16 5.14
C CYS A 42 3.38 21.21 6.25
N ASN A 43 2.98 22.45 5.93
CA ASN A 43 2.89 23.54 6.91
C ASN A 43 1.94 23.20 8.07
N LEU A 44 0.85 22.53 7.76
CA LEU A 44 -0.15 22.07 8.74
C LEU A 44 0.27 20.80 9.49
N GLY A 45 1.40 20.18 9.15
CA GLY A 45 1.85 18.91 9.76
C GLY A 45 0.87 17.76 9.52
N THR A 46 0.13 17.80 8.40
CA THR A 46 -1.02 16.91 8.18
C THR A 46 -0.60 15.45 8.16
N MET A 47 0.55 15.15 7.54
CA MET A 47 1.10 13.80 7.49
C MET A 47 1.52 13.27 8.86
N ASP A 48 2.02 14.14 9.75
CA ASP A 48 2.41 13.75 11.11
C ASP A 48 1.17 13.34 11.92
N LEU A 49 0.09 14.12 11.82
CA LEU A 49 -1.20 13.80 12.43
C LEU A 49 -1.82 12.51 11.86
N LEU A 50 -1.74 12.30 10.55
CA LEU A 50 -2.22 11.06 9.93
C LEU A 50 -1.47 9.82 10.44
N LEU A 51 -0.15 9.93 10.64
CA LEU A 51 0.66 8.87 11.23
C LEU A 51 0.32 8.67 12.72
N ASP A 52 0.07 9.73 13.50
CA ASP A 52 -0.43 9.59 14.87
C ASP A 52 -1.75 8.82 14.93
N LEU A 53 -2.68 9.14 14.01
CA LEU A 53 -3.95 8.43 13.90
C LEU A 53 -3.74 6.97 13.48
N PHE A 54 -2.78 6.69 12.58
CA PHE A 54 -2.44 5.33 12.15
C PHE A 54 -2.06 4.44 13.33
N PHE A 55 -1.21 4.92 14.23
CA PHE A 55 -0.79 4.13 15.39
C PHE A 55 -1.84 4.11 16.50
N LYS A 56 -2.58 5.21 16.69
CA LYS A 56 -3.68 5.28 17.67
C LYS A 56 -4.80 4.31 17.33
N TYR A 57 -5.16 4.19 16.05
CA TYR A 57 -6.29 3.38 15.59
C TYR A 57 -5.84 2.07 14.96
N SER A 58 -5.08 1.25 15.71
CA SER A 58 -4.41 0.04 15.20
C SER A 58 -5.32 -1.03 14.57
N TRP A 59 -6.63 -0.90 14.65
CA TRP A 59 -7.63 -1.83 14.08
C TRP A 59 -8.46 -1.21 12.94
N ASN A 60 -8.11 0.00 12.45
CA ASN A 60 -8.84 0.68 11.39
C ASN A 60 -8.17 0.53 10.02
N ASN A 61 -8.47 -0.57 9.33
CA ASN A 61 -7.87 -0.87 8.01
C ASN A 61 -8.13 0.21 6.96
N PHE A 62 -9.29 0.87 6.97
CA PHE A 62 -9.58 1.93 6.02
C PHE A 62 -8.68 3.15 6.22
N LEU A 63 -8.43 3.54 7.47
CA LEU A 63 -7.49 4.60 7.78
C LEU A 63 -6.08 4.21 7.33
N HIS A 64 -5.63 3.01 7.70
CA HIS A 64 -4.28 2.54 7.34
C HIS A 64 -4.05 2.54 5.84
N PHE A 65 -5.06 2.12 5.07
CA PHE A 65 -5.00 2.18 3.61
C PHE A 65 -4.85 3.62 3.09
N GLN A 66 -5.56 4.61 3.66
CA GLN A 66 -5.38 6.01 3.25
C GLN A 66 -4.00 6.57 3.61
N VAL A 67 -3.46 6.19 4.77
CA VAL A 67 -2.11 6.59 5.17
C VAL A 67 -1.07 5.95 4.27
N GLU A 68 -1.22 4.66 3.94
CA GLU A 68 -0.37 3.95 2.98
C GLU A 68 -0.36 4.66 1.62
N LEU A 69 -1.53 5.01 1.08
CA LEU A 69 -1.65 5.77 -0.18
C LEU A 69 -0.99 7.16 -0.08
N SER A 70 -1.11 7.82 1.06
CA SER A 70 -0.49 9.14 1.28
C SER A 70 1.03 9.06 1.27
N VAL A 71 1.60 8.05 1.94
CA VAL A 71 3.05 7.78 1.90
C VAL A 71 3.47 7.41 0.47
N ALA A 72 2.68 6.60 -0.24
CA ALA A 72 2.98 6.20 -1.61
C ALA A 72 3.00 7.40 -2.58
N ALA A 73 2.05 8.31 -2.45
CA ALA A 73 2.01 9.54 -3.25
C ALA A 73 3.25 10.42 -3.03
N ILE A 74 3.80 10.43 -1.81
CA ILE A 74 5.02 11.19 -1.48
C ILE A 74 6.30 10.48 -1.95
N LEU A 75 6.35 9.15 -1.94
CA LEU A 75 7.58 8.43 -2.30
C LEU A 75 7.68 8.12 -3.80
N ASN A 76 6.57 7.74 -4.44
CA ASN A 76 6.56 7.21 -5.81
C ASN A 76 6.20 8.27 -6.87
N HIS A 77 6.47 9.55 -6.62
CA HIS A 77 6.08 10.60 -7.55
C HIS A 77 6.67 10.34 -8.95
N PRO A 78 5.84 10.34 -10.01
CA PRO A 78 6.35 10.16 -11.36
C PRO A 78 7.26 11.35 -11.67
N SER A 79 8.57 11.12 -11.71
CA SER A 79 9.48 12.02 -12.39
C SER A 79 8.98 12.16 -13.84
N SER A 80 9.08 13.37 -14.39
CA SER A 80 8.52 13.78 -15.70
C SER A 80 8.91 12.91 -16.93
N GLU A 81 9.58 11.79 -16.75
CA GLU A 81 10.01 10.87 -17.82
C GLU A 81 8.96 9.80 -18.19
N GLU A 82 7.93 9.57 -17.36
CA GLU A 82 6.85 8.60 -17.66
C GLU A 82 5.52 9.27 -18.04
N ARG A 83 5.53 10.38 -18.79
CA ARG A 83 4.35 10.70 -19.60
C ARG A 83 4.48 9.95 -20.92
N PRO A 84 3.61 8.98 -21.24
CA PRO A 84 3.47 8.55 -22.62
C PRO A 84 3.08 9.79 -23.42
N CYS A 85 4.00 10.28 -24.24
CA CYS A 85 3.67 11.27 -25.25
C CYS A 85 2.46 10.73 -26.03
N PRO A 86 1.35 11.47 -26.15
CA PRO A 86 0.33 11.14 -27.14
C PRO A 86 0.98 11.38 -28.50
N GLY A 87 1.64 10.36 -29.03
CA GLY A 87 2.21 10.37 -30.36
C GLY A 87 1.08 10.52 -31.36
N LEU A 88 0.91 11.74 -31.87
CA LEU A 88 0.24 11.97 -33.14
C LEU A 88 1.05 11.25 -34.22
N GLN A 89 0.67 10.00 -34.50
CA GLN A 89 1.10 9.30 -35.69
C GLN A 89 0.44 9.95 -36.90
N ASN A 90 1.23 10.73 -37.64
CA ASN A 90 1.03 10.91 -39.07
C ASN A 90 2.34 10.52 -39.75
N HIS A 91 2.37 9.28 -40.24
CA HIS A 91 3.33 8.83 -41.24
C HIS A 91 2.88 9.36 -42.60
N ASP A 92 3.69 10.17 -43.27
CA ASP A 92 4.28 9.76 -44.55
C ASP A 92 5.26 10.80 -45.11
N GLY A 93 6.36 10.31 -45.70
CA GLY A 93 7.08 11.07 -46.73
C GLY A 93 8.59 11.28 -46.59
N THR A 94 9.36 10.25 -46.96
CA THR A 94 10.55 10.34 -47.83
C THR A 94 11.93 10.69 -47.22
N ALA A 95 12.87 9.80 -47.55
CA ALA A 95 14.30 9.78 -47.23
C ALA A 95 15.13 10.93 -47.81
N ALA A 96 16.22 11.31 -47.11
CA ALA A 96 17.54 11.52 -47.70
C ALA A 96 18.62 11.68 -46.60
N ALA A 97 19.76 11.03 -46.84
CA ALA A 97 20.94 11.00 -46.01
C ALA A 97 21.70 12.34 -45.95
N SER A 98 22.37 12.63 -44.83
CA SER A 98 23.78 13.11 -44.76
C SER A 98 24.17 13.55 -43.34
N ASN A 99 25.26 12.95 -42.83
CA ASN A 99 26.21 13.52 -41.86
C ASN A 99 27.47 13.89 -42.68
N PRO A 100 28.31 14.89 -42.32
CA PRO A 100 29.08 14.85 -41.07
C PRO A 100 29.45 16.20 -40.38
N GLU A 101 29.79 16.06 -39.09
CA GLU A 101 30.80 16.79 -38.28
C GLU A 101 30.90 18.32 -38.32
N ALA A 102 30.73 18.97 -37.16
CA ALA A 102 31.74 19.86 -36.56
C ALA A 102 31.26 20.49 -35.22
N GLN A 103 32.24 20.62 -34.32
CA GLN A 103 32.36 21.58 -33.20
C GLN A 103 31.65 21.26 -31.89
N GLY A 104 32.48 20.83 -30.93
CA GLY A 104 32.18 20.87 -29.53
C GLY A 104 32.11 22.31 -29.04
N GLU A 105 31.02 22.62 -28.36
CA GLU A 105 30.97 23.64 -27.33
C GLU A 105 30.45 22.96 -26.08
N ALA A 106 31.28 22.95 -25.04
CA ALA A 106 30.89 22.59 -23.70
C ALA A 106 29.92 23.66 -23.19
N LEU A 107 28.63 23.46 -23.44
CA LEU A 107 27.57 24.27 -22.86
C LEU A 107 27.37 23.77 -21.43
N GLU A 108 27.79 24.59 -20.48
CA GLU A 108 27.49 24.42 -19.06
C GLU A 108 26.02 24.08 -18.89
N THR A 109 25.76 22.85 -18.43
CA THR A 109 24.43 22.43 -18.01
C THR A 109 24.13 23.12 -16.69
N GLY A 110 23.73 24.39 -16.79
CA GLY A 110 22.95 25.06 -15.77
C GLY A 110 21.72 24.23 -15.51
N ARG A 111 21.79 23.36 -14.50
CA ARG A 111 20.69 22.54 -14.00
C ARG A 111 19.62 23.52 -13.51
N THR A 112 18.68 23.87 -14.38
CA THR A 112 17.46 24.53 -13.96
C THR A 112 16.75 23.53 -13.07
N VAL A 113 16.88 23.71 -11.74
CA VAL A 113 16.16 22.91 -10.76
C VAL A 113 14.69 23.16 -11.03
N ASP A 114 14.01 22.17 -11.62
CA ASP A 114 12.57 22.22 -11.84
C ASP A 114 11.90 22.57 -10.49
N PRO A 115 11.15 23.69 -10.41
CA PRO A 115 10.47 24.07 -9.18
C PRO A 115 9.65 22.92 -8.59
N GLN A 116 9.04 22.07 -9.43
CA GLN A 116 8.27 20.92 -8.95
C GLN A 116 9.14 19.85 -8.26
N ALA A 117 10.34 19.58 -8.78
CA ALA A 117 11.28 18.64 -8.15
C ALA A 117 11.76 19.15 -6.78
N SER A 118 11.99 20.47 -6.66
CA SER A 118 12.38 21.10 -5.39
C SER A 118 11.31 20.94 -4.29
N PHE A 119 10.02 21.11 -4.63
CA PHE A 119 8.93 20.93 -3.67
C PHE A 119 8.68 19.47 -3.32
N HIS A 120 8.80 18.57 -4.30
CA HIS A 120 8.70 17.13 -4.04
C HIS A 120 9.76 16.70 -3.02
N ASN A 121 10.98 17.20 -3.19
CA ASN A 121 12.04 16.97 -2.22
C ASN A 121 11.67 17.50 -0.82
N ALA A 122 11.00 18.65 -0.71
CA ALA A 122 10.55 19.17 0.58
C ALA A 122 9.51 18.27 1.27
N LEU A 123 8.58 17.66 0.53
CA LEU A 123 7.61 16.69 1.07
C LEU A 123 8.29 15.44 1.61
N VAL A 124 9.23 14.88 0.84
CA VAL A 124 10.01 13.71 1.26
C VAL A 124 10.82 14.04 2.51
N ALA A 125 11.52 15.17 2.53
CA ALA A 125 12.25 15.62 3.72
C ALA A 125 11.32 15.79 4.94
N HIS A 126 10.13 16.38 4.75
CA HIS A 126 9.14 16.51 5.82
C HIS A 126 8.72 15.14 6.37
N LEU A 127 8.46 14.15 5.51
CA LEU A 127 8.05 12.81 5.91
C LEU A 127 9.13 12.09 6.74
N PHE A 128 10.40 12.18 6.36
CA PHE A 128 11.48 11.51 7.09
C PHE A 128 11.94 12.28 8.34
N GLN A 129 12.08 13.60 8.26
CA GLN A 129 12.64 14.41 9.36
C GLN A 129 11.59 14.87 10.36
N LYS A 130 10.47 15.45 9.89
CA LYS A 130 9.43 16.00 10.77
C LYS A 130 8.49 14.91 11.27
N CYS A 131 7.97 14.09 10.36
CA CYS A 131 7.11 12.98 10.75
C CYS A 131 7.86 11.80 11.38
N ARG A 132 9.20 11.76 11.25
CA ARG A 132 10.06 10.70 11.82
C ARG A 132 9.61 9.29 11.40
N LEU A 133 9.26 9.12 10.12
CA LEU A 133 8.65 7.89 9.60
C LEU A 133 9.45 6.63 9.98
N VAL A 134 10.78 6.64 9.80
CA VAL A 134 11.65 5.50 10.11
C VAL A 134 11.59 5.12 11.59
N GLN A 135 11.73 6.11 12.47
CA GLN A 135 11.64 5.89 13.91
C GLN A 135 10.27 5.32 14.30
N ARG A 136 9.18 5.86 13.75
CA ARG A 136 7.82 5.39 14.01
C ARG A 136 7.60 3.94 13.54
N ILE A 137 8.22 3.52 12.44
CA ILE A 137 8.17 2.13 11.98
C ILE A 137 8.86 1.23 13.00
N LEU A 138 10.10 1.57 13.39
CA LEU A 138 10.89 0.78 14.33
C LEU A 138 10.18 0.66 15.69
N ASP A 139 9.73 1.77 16.26
CA ASP A 139 9.04 1.80 17.56
C ASP A 139 7.76 0.97 17.53
N ALA A 140 7.01 1.00 16.42
CA ALA A 140 5.78 0.22 16.29
C ALA A 140 6.04 -1.29 16.16
N TRP A 141 7.16 -1.69 15.55
CA TRP A 141 7.59 -3.09 15.51
C TRP A 141 8.01 -3.59 16.88
N GLU A 142 8.85 -2.84 17.59
CA GLU A 142 9.30 -3.20 18.94
C GLU A 142 8.13 -3.28 19.93
N GLU A 143 7.20 -2.32 19.87
CA GLU A 143 6.00 -2.35 20.69
C GLU A 143 5.09 -3.54 20.34
N ASN A 144 4.96 -3.90 19.06
CA ASN A 144 4.22 -5.09 18.67
C ASN A 144 4.89 -6.37 19.23
N ASP A 145 6.21 -6.48 19.14
CA ASP A 145 6.94 -7.66 19.61
C ASP A 145 6.86 -7.79 21.13
N ARG A 146 6.95 -6.66 21.86
CA ARG A 146 6.72 -6.61 23.30
C ARG A 146 5.32 -7.11 23.67
N ILE A 147 4.28 -6.63 22.98
CA ILE A 147 2.90 -7.06 23.20
C ILE A 147 2.75 -8.56 22.96
N GLN A 148 3.34 -9.10 21.88
CA GLN A 148 3.26 -10.52 21.58
C GLN A 148 4.02 -11.39 22.59
N ALA A 149 5.18 -10.93 23.08
CA ALA A 149 5.94 -11.60 24.12
C ALA A 149 5.18 -11.68 25.45
N GLU A 150 4.36 -10.67 25.76
CA GLU A 150 3.46 -10.64 26.92
C GLU A 150 2.19 -11.49 26.73
N GLY A 151 2.06 -12.21 25.60
CA GLY A 151 0.88 -13.02 25.26
C GLY A 151 -0.26 -12.23 24.63
N GLY A 152 -0.05 -10.96 24.30
CA GLY A 152 -0.98 -10.12 23.57
C GLY A 152 -1.08 -10.47 22.08
N THR A 153 -2.10 -9.92 21.42
CA THR A 153 -2.33 -10.15 19.99
C THR A 153 -1.50 -9.20 19.12
N ARG A 154 -1.14 -9.67 17.92
CA ARG A 154 -0.49 -8.84 16.90
C ARG A 154 -1.37 -7.63 16.57
N ARG A 155 -0.77 -6.45 16.44
CA ARG A 155 -1.50 -5.23 16.07
C ARG A 155 -2.06 -5.34 14.64
N GLY A 156 -3.29 -4.85 14.43
CA GLY A 156 -3.98 -4.93 13.13
C GLY A 156 -3.34 -4.08 12.02
N ASN A 157 -2.64 -3.00 12.36
CA ASN A 157 -1.98 -2.10 11.41
C ASN A 157 -0.68 -2.66 10.83
N MET A 158 -0.15 -3.76 11.39
CA MET A 158 1.18 -4.27 11.05
C MET A 158 1.31 -4.69 9.59
N GLY A 159 0.25 -5.15 8.93
CA GLY A 159 0.30 -5.47 7.49
C GLY A 159 0.56 -4.23 6.63
N HIS A 160 -0.10 -3.11 6.95
CA HIS A 160 0.14 -1.82 6.29
C HIS A 160 1.51 -1.25 6.65
N LEU A 161 1.94 -1.44 7.91
CA LEU A 161 3.27 -1.04 8.35
C LEU A 161 4.38 -1.76 7.57
N THR A 162 4.23 -3.07 7.33
CA THR A 162 5.13 -3.85 6.46
C THR A 162 5.18 -3.27 5.04
N ARG A 163 4.02 -2.92 4.45
CA ARG A 163 3.98 -2.32 3.10
C ARG A 163 4.66 -0.95 3.06
N ILE A 164 4.42 -0.10 4.07
CA ILE A 164 5.07 1.21 4.19
C ILE A 164 6.60 1.04 4.31
N ALA A 165 7.07 0.11 5.16
CA ALA A 165 8.49 -0.17 5.30
C ALA A 165 9.11 -0.66 3.99
N ASN A 166 8.45 -1.58 3.29
CA ASN A 166 8.88 -2.05 1.97
C ASN A 166 8.95 -0.91 0.96
N MET A 167 8.01 0.03 0.98
CA MET A 167 8.01 1.18 0.07
C MET A 167 9.20 2.12 0.32
N VAL A 168 9.59 2.30 1.59
CA VAL A 168 10.82 3.05 1.94
C VAL A 168 12.06 2.32 1.40
N VAL A 169 12.15 1.01 1.61
CA VAL A 169 13.28 0.19 1.12
C VAL A 169 13.35 0.19 -0.41
N GLN A 170 12.22 0.03 -1.09
CA GLN A 170 12.16 0.07 -2.55
C GLN A 170 12.66 1.40 -3.08
N ASN A 171 12.23 2.54 -2.51
CA ASN A 171 12.70 3.85 -2.94
C ASN A 171 14.17 4.15 -2.57
N LEU A 172 14.74 3.43 -1.60
CA LEU A 172 16.18 3.45 -1.30
C LEU A 172 17.01 2.65 -2.31
N GLU A 173 16.45 1.57 -2.87
CA GLU A 173 17.11 0.76 -3.89
C GLU A 173 16.96 1.36 -5.29
N LYS A 174 15.74 1.77 -5.62
CA LYS A 174 15.31 2.23 -6.95
C LYS A 174 14.16 3.23 -6.79
N GLY A 175 14.39 4.48 -7.11
CA GLY A 175 13.33 5.48 -7.08
C GLY A 175 13.79 6.85 -7.56
N PRO A 176 12.85 7.72 -7.96
CA PRO A 176 13.17 9.08 -8.40
C PRO A 176 13.79 9.93 -7.28
N VAL A 177 13.55 9.55 -6.02
CA VAL A 177 14.05 10.23 -4.81
C VAL A 177 15.13 9.45 -4.06
N GLN A 178 15.73 8.44 -4.70
CA GLN A 178 16.72 7.57 -4.07
C GLN A 178 17.86 8.33 -3.37
N ALA A 179 18.50 9.25 -4.09
CA ALA A 179 19.63 10.01 -3.55
C ALA A 179 19.23 10.81 -2.30
N GLN A 180 18.06 11.45 -2.37
CA GLN A 180 17.55 12.23 -1.25
C GLN A 180 17.23 11.35 -0.03
N ILE A 181 16.52 10.25 -0.22
CA ILE A 181 16.19 9.35 0.91
C ILE A 181 17.48 8.76 1.49
N THR A 182 18.46 8.42 0.66
CA THR A 182 19.77 7.94 1.12
C THR A 182 20.45 8.95 2.04
N ASP A 183 20.45 10.23 1.68
CA ASP A 183 21.03 11.29 2.50
C ASP A 183 20.22 11.49 3.80
N LEU A 184 18.88 11.48 3.72
CA LEU A 184 18.00 11.57 4.88
C LEU A 184 18.20 10.40 5.87
N ILE A 185 18.44 9.18 5.38
CA ILE A 185 18.76 8.02 6.24
C ILE A 185 20.14 8.17 6.90
N LYS A 186 21.13 8.72 6.19
CA LYS A 186 22.46 8.99 6.76
C LYS A 186 22.42 10.05 7.87
N GLU A 187 21.51 11.02 7.76
CA GLU A 187 21.29 12.07 8.76
C GLU A 187 20.57 11.58 10.02
N LEU A 188 20.00 10.36 10.02
CA LEU A 188 19.38 9.79 11.21
C LEU A 188 20.42 9.56 12.33
N PRO A 189 20.01 9.62 13.61
CA PRO A 189 20.86 9.22 14.73
C PRO A 189 21.44 7.82 14.52
N GLU A 190 22.71 7.58 14.91
CA GLU A 190 23.39 6.30 14.64
C GLU A 190 22.65 5.09 15.20
N ASP A 191 22.03 5.23 16.38
CA ASP A 191 21.19 4.19 16.98
C ASP A 191 19.99 3.84 16.10
N CYS A 192 19.27 4.87 15.61
CA CYS A 192 18.12 4.70 14.73
C CYS A 192 18.54 4.08 13.39
N ARG A 193 19.65 4.54 12.81
CA ARG A 193 20.19 4.02 11.55
C ARG A 193 20.59 2.56 11.67
N GLY A 194 21.32 2.18 12.72
CA GLY A 194 21.72 0.79 12.96
C GLY A 194 20.51 -0.13 13.19
N ARG A 195 19.51 0.32 13.96
CA ARG A 195 18.24 -0.40 14.14
C ARG A 195 17.49 -0.57 12.82
N TRP A 196 17.45 0.46 11.97
CA TRP A 196 16.85 0.39 10.64
C TRP A 196 17.54 -0.63 9.75
N GLU A 197 18.88 -0.63 9.69
CA GLU A 197 19.65 -1.58 8.88
C GLU A 197 19.40 -3.04 9.30
N SER A 198 19.48 -3.33 10.61
CA SER A 198 19.18 -4.67 11.16
C SER A 198 17.72 -5.06 10.91
N PHE A 199 16.78 -4.13 11.11
CA PHE A 199 15.37 -4.37 10.82
C PHE A 199 15.14 -4.75 9.35
N VAL A 200 15.77 -4.05 8.40
CA VAL A 200 15.61 -4.32 6.96
C VAL A 200 16.25 -5.65 6.56
N ASP A 201 17.47 -5.92 7.02
CA ASP A 201 18.22 -7.13 6.63
C ASP A 201 17.64 -8.41 7.23
N GLU A 202 17.14 -8.34 8.46
CA GLU A 202 16.64 -9.50 9.20
C GLU A 202 15.11 -9.51 9.28
N THR A 203 14.51 -8.61 10.05
CA THR A 203 13.09 -8.69 10.46
C THR A 203 12.13 -8.51 9.29
N LEU A 204 12.35 -7.48 8.47
CA LEU A 204 11.51 -7.18 7.31
C LEU A 204 11.69 -8.23 6.21
N ARG A 205 12.93 -8.62 5.91
CA ARG A 205 13.24 -9.68 4.95
C ARG A 205 12.56 -10.99 5.32
N GLU A 206 12.69 -11.40 6.58
CA GLU A 206 12.08 -12.62 7.08
C GLU A 206 10.54 -12.53 7.05
N THR A 207 9.98 -11.39 7.43
CA THR A 207 8.53 -11.15 7.36
C THR A 207 8.02 -11.23 5.92
N ASN A 208 8.73 -10.63 4.98
CA ASN A 208 8.39 -10.68 3.56
C ASN A 208 8.45 -12.13 3.05
N ARG A 209 9.50 -12.88 3.41
CA ARG A 209 9.63 -14.30 3.07
C ARG A 209 8.40 -15.09 3.54
N ARG A 210 7.98 -14.91 4.80
CA ARG A 210 6.79 -15.57 5.36
C ARG A 210 5.50 -15.15 4.65
N ASN A 211 5.37 -13.87 4.28
CA ASN A 211 4.19 -13.35 3.60
C ASN A 211 4.09 -13.81 2.13
N THR A 212 5.20 -14.21 1.50
CA THR A 212 5.22 -14.75 0.13
C THR A 212 5.05 -16.26 0.05
N VAL A 213 5.03 -16.97 1.18
CA VAL A 213 4.79 -18.42 1.18
C VAL A 213 3.34 -18.67 0.76
N GLU A 214 3.15 -19.37 -0.37
CA GLU A 214 1.84 -19.85 -0.78
C GLU A 214 1.26 -20.78 0.29
N LEU A 215 0.13 -20.38 0.88
CA LEU A 215 -0.60 -21.17 1.88
C LEU A 215 -1.22 -22.44 1.27
N VAL A 216 -1.44 -22.44 -0.04
CA VAL A 216 -1.85 -23.62 -0.80
C VAL A 216 -0.61 -24.14 -1.51
N SER A 217 0.21 -24.91 -0.80
CA SER A 217 1.12 -25.79 -1.52
C SER A 217 0.25 -26.79 -2.27
N THR A 218 0.22 -26.70 -3.61
CA THR A 218 -0.25 -27.78 -4.47
C THR A 218 0.75 -28.94 -4.41
N HIS A 219 1.10 -29.39 -3.21
CA HIS A 219 1.65 -30.73 -3.05
C HIS A 219 0.60 -31.64 -3.67
N ASN A 220 0.98 -32.17 -4.83
CA ASN A 220 0.32 -33.25 -5.53
C ASN A 220 -0.19 -34.20 -4.43
N MET A 221 -1.50 -34.14 -4.13
CA MET A 221 -2.13 -35.04 -3.19
C MET A 221 -1.71 -36.41 -3.69
N HIS A 222 -0.79 -37.04 -2.97
CA HIS A 222 -0.37 -38.38 -3.33
C HIS A 222 -1.67 -39.16 -3.32
N SER A 223 -2.09 -39.57 -4.51
CA SER A 223 -3.22 -40.44 -4.72
C SER A 223 -2.90 -41.67 -3.89
N SER A 224 -3.48 -41.71 -2.68
CA SER A 224 -3.45 -42.89 -1.84
C SER A 224 -4.40 -43.83 -2.53
N SER A 225 -3.86 -44.57 -3.50
CA SER A 225 -4.53 -45.68 -4.11
C SER A 225 -4.96 -46.65 -3.02
N GLU A 226 -6.13 -47.26 -3.24
CA GLU A 226 -6.66 -48.42 -2.53
C GLU A 226 -7.46 -48.08 -1.27
N ASP A 227 -8.69 -47.61 -1.48
CA ASP A 227 -9.85 -48.32 -0.92
C ASP A 227 -11.05 -48.15 -1.87
N ASP A 228 -11.49 -49.28 -2.41
CA ASP A 228 -12.69 -49.43 -3.22
C ASP A 228 -13.94 -49.05 -2.41
N ASP A 229 -14.95 -48.57 -3.12
CA ASP A 229 -16.36 -48.50 -2.73
C ASP A 229 -16.73 -47.60 -1.54
N MET A 230 -16.96 -46.32 -1.83
CA MET A 230 -18.18 -45.63 -1.41
C MET A 230 -18.49 -44.49 -2.37
N GLU A 231 -19.64 -44.58 -3.05
CA GLU A 231 -20.24 -43.51 -3.85
C GLU A 231 -20.45 -42.28 -2.95
N SER A 232 -19.55 -41.30 -3.04
CA SER A 232 -19.62 -40.06 -2.25
C SER A 232 -20.84 -39.25 -2.69
N PRO A 233 -21.77 -38.86 -1.79
CA PRO A 233 -22.95 -38.06 -2.14
C PRO A 233 -22.64 -36.61 -2.52
N PHE A 234 -21.37 -36.21 -2.52
CA PHE A 234 -20.97 -34.83 -2.76
C PHE A 234 -20.66 -34.61 -4.25
N PRO A 235 -21.17 -33.52 -4.86
CA PRO A 235 -20.88 -33.21 -6.26
C PRO A 235 -19.38 -33.09 -6.47
N ASN A 236 -18.86 -33.75 -7.50
CA ASN A 236 -17.44 -33.76 -7.88
C ASN A 236 -16.73 -32.43 -7.61
N ASP A 237 -15.60 -32.49 -6.91
CA ASP A 237 -14.72 -31.35 -6.58
C ASP A 237 -14.37 -30.49 -7.79
N LEU A 238 -14.39 -31.06 -9.01
CA LEU A 238 -14.24 -30.32 -10.26
C LEU A 238 -15.26 -29.19 -10.43
N SER A 239 -16.51 -29.39 -10.02
CA SER A 239 -17.56 -28.38 -10.15
C SER A 239 -17.34 -27.21 -9.21
N LEU A 240 -16.85 -27.48 -8.00
CA LEU A 240 -16.52 -26.47 -7.00
C LEU A 240 -15.28 -25.69 -7.43
N GLN A 241 -14.28 -26.39 -7.96
CA GLN A 241 -13.03 -25.79 -8.44
C GLN A 241 -13.24 -24.97 -9.72
N GLN A 242 -14.15 -25.40 -10.60
CA GLN A 242 -14.57 -24.62 -11.76
C GLN A 242 -15.33 -23.37 -11.33
N ALA A 243 -16.29 -23.48 -10.39
CA ALA A 243 -16.99 -22.32 -9.84
C ALA A 243 -16.05 -21.32 -9.16
N PHE A 244 -15.01 -21.79 -8.47
CA PHE A 244 -13.99 -20.94 -7.85
C PHE A 244 -13.08 -20.25 -8.87
N SER A 245 -12.76 -20.95 -9.96
CA SER A 245 -11.98 -20.40 -11.08
C SER A 245 -12.80 -19.37 -11.86
N ASP A 246 -14.07 -19.65 -12.11
CA ASP A 246 -15.00 -18.74 -12.79
C ASP A 246 -15.25 -17.48 -11.95
N TYR A 247 -15.30 -17.60 -10.62
CA TYR A 247 -15.40 -16.46 -9.70
C TYR A 247 -14.16 -15.55 -9.75
N GLN A 248 -12.95 -16.10 -9.90
CA GLN A 248 -11.72 -15.30 -10.01
C GLN A 248 -11.55 -14.63 -11.38
N ILE A 249 -12.13 -15.20 -12.44
CA ILE A 249 -12.02 -14.67 -13.82
C ILE A 249 -12.99 -13.51 -14.08
N GLN A 250 -14.07 -13.38 -13.30
CA GLN A 250 -14.95 -12.22 -13.40
C GLN A 250 -14.25 -10.94 -12.92
N GLN A 251 -13.73 -10.16 -13.88
CA GLN A 251 -13.52 -8.73 -13.66
C GLN A 251 -14.84 -8.14 -13.16
N MET A 252 -14.78 -7.36 -12.08
CA MET A 252 -15.93 -6.73 -11.44
C MET A 252 -16.83 -6.01 -12.45
N THR A 253 -17.85 -6.69 -12.95
CA THR A 253 -18.98 -6.09 -13.64
C THR A 253 -20.04 -5.76 -12.59
N ALA A 254 -20.67 -4.60 -12.70
CA ALA A 254 -21.61 -4.02 -11.73
C ALA A 254 -22.89 -4.86 -11.42
N ASN A 255 -22.98 -6.10 -11.91
CA ASN A 255 -24.15 -6.98 -11.76
C ASN A 255 -24.04 -7.95 -10.56
N PHE A 256 -22.97 -7.91 -9.77
CA PHE A 256 -22.83 -8.77 -8.57
C PHE A 256 -23.91 -8.49 -7.50
N VAL A 257 -24.46 -7.27 -7.47
CA VAL A 257 -25.49 -6.88 -6.51
C VAL A 257 -26.87 -7.50 -6.82
N ASP A 258 -27.19 -7.76 -8.09
CA ASP A 258 -28.51 -8.29 -8.48
C ASP A 258 -28.67 -9.79 -8.25
N GLN A 259 -27.57 -10.55 -8.13
CA GLN A 259 -27.64 -12.00 -7.92
C GLN A 259 -27.62 -12.40 -6.43
N PHE A 260 -27.31 -11.46 -5.54
CA PHE A 260 -27.34 -11.61 -4.08
C PHE A 260 -28.31 -10.63 -3.39
N GLY A 261 -29.16 -9.95 -4.15
CA GLY A 261 -30.35 -9.31 -3.60
C GLY A 261 -31.29 -10.40 -3.13
N PHE A 262 -31.54 -10.46 -1.82
CA PHE A 262 -32.62 -11.25 -1.25
C PHE A 262 -33.91 -10.96 -2.05
N ASN A 263 -34.46 -11.98 -2.72
CA ASN A 263 -35.84 -11.91 -3.19
C ASN A 263 -36.73 -11.94 -1.94
N ASP A 264 -37.18 -10.76 -1.49
CA ASP A 264 -38.13 -10.62 -0.38
C ASP A 264 -39.48 -11.34 -0.64
N GLU A 265 -39.70 -11.87 -1.86
CA GLU A 265 -40.92 -12.59 -2.25
C GLU A 265 -40.93 -14.09 -1.89
N GLU A 266 -39.84 -14.68 -1.38
CA GLU A 266 -39.82 -16.13 -1.06
C GLU A 266 -40.29 -16.46 0.38
N PHE A 267 -40.61 -15.45 1.20
CA PHE A 267 -41.07 -15.66 2.59
C PHE A 267 -42.57 -15.45 2.82
N SER A 268 -43.38 -15.27 1.77
CA SER A 268 -44.81 -14.98 1.90
C SER A 268 -45.77 -16.10 1.47
N GLU A 269 -45.34 -17.36 1.45
CA GLU A 269 -46.27 -18.48 1.26
C GLU A 269 -45.91 -19.64 2.19
N HIS A 270 -46.48 -19.63 3.40
CA HIS A 270 -46.96 -20.81 4.13
C HIS A 270 -47.56 -20.32 5.47
N ASP A 271 -48.76 -19.74 5.40
CA ASP A 271 -49.75 -19.87 6.47
C ASP A 271 -51.05 -19.21 6.02
N GLU A 272 -51.84 -19.94 5.24
CA GLU A 272 -53.30 -19.85 5.24
C GLU A 272 -53.87 -20.98 4.37
N ASN A 273 -54.11 -22.14 4.98
CA ASN A 273 -55.29 -22.95 4.63
C ASN A 273 -55.65 -23.89 5.79
N ILE A 274 -56.92 -23.79 6.13
CA ILE A 274 -57.73 -24.52 7.12
C ILE A 274 -57.71 -26.04 6.87
#